data_AF-A0A942SRH1-F1
#
_entry.id   AF-A0A942SRH1-F1
#
_cell.length_a   1.000
_cell.length_b   1.000
_cell.length_c   1.000
_cell.angle_alpha   90.00
_cell.angle_beta   90.00
_cell.angle_gamma   90.00
#
_symmetry.space_group_name_H-M   'P 1'
#
loop_
_entity.id
_entity.type
_entity.pdbx_description
1 polymer ?
#
loop_
_entity_poly.entity_id
_entity_poly.type
_entity_poly.pdbx_seq_one_letter_code
_entity_poly.pdbx_strand_id
1 'polypeptide(L)' 'MFFTPFALNLLGFKINSIDNASVVNVGPVQYIDQFTSYKRNQGFGELNGDLSPITIPIDYLLDPDISDSASIKNSIV' A
#
# COMPACT_ATOMS: atom_id res chain seq x y z
N MET A 1 35.17 -2.88 4.51
CA MET A 1 34.50 -3.68 3.46
C MET A 1 34.34 -2.77 2.25
N PHE A 2 35.01 -3.07 1.13
CA PHE A 2 34.92 -2.27 -0.09
C PHE A 2 33.78 -2.82 -0.95
N PHE A 3 32.79 -1.99 -1.23
CA PHE A 3 31.77 -2.28 -2.24
C PHE A 3 32.18 -1.61 -3.55
N THR A 4 32.46 -2.41 -4.58
CA THR A 4 32.54 -1.92 -5.95
C THR A 4 31.13 -1.65 -6.48
N PRO A 5 30.86 -0.49 -7.09
CA PRO A 5 29.57 -0.21 -7.68
C PRO A 5 29.33 -1.17 -8.85
N PHE A 6 28.22 -1.91 -8.79
CA PHE A 6 27.77 -2.78 -9.87
C PHE A 6 26.37 -2.33 -10.30
N ALA A 7 26.10 -2.38 -11.61
CA ALA A 7 24.78 -2.10 -12.16
C ALA A 7 24.00 -3.41 -12.28
N LEU A 8 22.80 -3.45 -11.69
CA LEU A 8 21.86 -4.56 -11.84
C LEU A 8 20.78 -4.17 -12.85
N ASN A 9 20.62 -4.94 -13.92
CA ASN A 9 19.51 -4.77 -14.85
C ASN A 9 18.29 -5.57 -14.36
N LEU A 10 17.26 -4.89 -13.90
CA LEU A 10 15.98 -5.50 -13.55
C LEU A 10 15.17 -5.71 -14.84
N LEU A 11 15.36 -6.87 -15.48
CA LEU A 11 14.69 -7.23 -16.74
C LEU A 11 13.15 -7.17 -16.66
N GLY A 12 12.59 -7.41 -15.47
CA GLY A 12 11.17 -7.28 -15.22
C GLY A 12 10.90 -7.15 -13.72
N PHE A 13 10.08 -6.16 -13.35
CA PHE A 13 9.60 -5.97 -11.99
C PHE A 13 8.08 -5.81 -12.03
N LYS A 14 7.36 -6.81 -11.54
CA LYS A 14 5.90 -6.81 -11.51
C LYS A 14 5.41 -6.55 -10.11
N ILE A 15 4.56 -5.53 -9.97
CA ILE A 15 3.90 -5.19 -8.71
C ILE A 15 2.42 -5.50 -8.87
N ASN A 16 1.89 -6.29 -7.94
CA ASN A 16 0.51 -6.75 -7.98
C ASN A 16 -0.43 -5.78 -7.26
N SER A 17 0.03 -5.20 -6.15
CA SER A 17 -0.69 -4.16 -5.43
C SER A 17 0.30 -3.28 -4.67
N ILE A 18 -0.09 -2.03 -4.49
CA ILE A 18 0.58 -1.02 -3.68
C ILE A 18 -0.53 -0.43 -2.81
N ASP A 19 -0.36 -0.48 -1.50
CA ASP A 19 -1.34 0.09 -0.56
C ASP A 19 -0.96 1.53 -0.18
N ASN A 20 -1.81 2.18 0.60
CA ASN A 20 -1.64 3.56 1.01
C ASN A 20 -0.32 3.77 1.77
N ALA A 21 0.34 4.89 1.48
CA ALA A 21 1.69 5.23 1.92
C ALA A 21 2.83 4.33 1.40
N SER A 22 2.55 3.27 0.64
CA SER A 22 3.61 2.37 0.18
C SER A 22 4.31 2.91 -1.06
N VAL A 23 5.62 2.71 -1.11
CA VAL A 23 6.47 3.20 -2.19
C VAL A 23 7.45 2.13 -2.61
N VAL A 24 7.59 1.98 -3.92
CA VAL A 24 8.64 1.16 -4.54
C VAL A 24 9.70 2.10 -5.10
N ASN A 25 10.92 1.99 -4.60
CA ASN A 25 12.05 2.78 -5.08
C ASN A 25 13.31 1.90 -5.24
N VAL A 26 14.12 2.23 -6.24
CA VAL A 26 15.40 1.56 -6.60
C VAL A 26 16.58 2.52 -6.38
N GLY A 27 16.39 3.58 -5.58
CA GLY A 27 17.40 4.58 -5.26
C GLY A 27 17.20 5.20 -3.87
N PRO A 28 17.97 6.26 -3.53
CA PRO A 28 17.80 6.98 -2.27
C PRO A 28 16.38 7.56 -2.18
N VAL A 29 15.75 7.42 -1.01
CA VAL A 29 14.42 7.96 -0.73
C VAL A 29 14.44 8.64 0.61
N GLN A 30 13.77 9.79 0.71
CA GLN A 30 13.59 10.49 1.97
C GLN A 30 12.11 10.85 2.13
N TYR A 31 11.55 10.46 3.27
CA TYR A 31 10.21 10.87 3.70
C TYR A 31 10.34 11.77 4.91
N ILE A 32 9.72 12.94 4.85
CA ILE A 32 9.52 13.83 5.99
C ILE A 32 8.04 14.18 5.98
N ASP A 33 7.43 14.21 7.17
CA ASP A 33 6.03 14.62 7.37
C ASP A 33 5.00 13.84 6.52
N GLN A 34 5.11 12.51 6.51
CA GLN A 34 4.13 11.69 5.80
C GLN A 34 2.96 11.32 6.71
N PHE A 35 1.82 11.97 6.48
CA PHE A 35 0.54 11.60 7.08
C PHE A 35 -0.33 10.82 6.11
N THR A 36 -0.65 9.58 6.44
CA THR A 36 -1.60 8.76 5.67
C THR A 36 -2.75 8.35 6.57
N SER A 37 -3.96 8.75 6.18
CA SER A 37 -5.19 8.29 6.79
C SER A 37 -6.10 7.82 5.67
N TYR A 38 -6.49 6.57 5.73
CA TYR A 38 -7.43 6.00 4.79
C TYR A 38 -8.33 5.02 5.53
N LYS A 39 -9.61 5.03 5.20
CA LYS A 39 -10.54 3.95 5.54
C LYS A 39 -10.81 3.19 4.25
N ARG A 40 -10.60 1.88 4.29
CA ARG A 40 -10.93 0.98 3.20
C ARG A 40 -11.72 -0.16 3.78
N ASN A 41 -12.78 -0.53 3.09
CA ASN A 41 -13.46 -1.78 3.38
C ASN A 41 -12.57 -2.89 2.80
N GLN A 42 -11.75 -3.52 3.64
CA GLN A 42 -10.97 -4.69 3.29
C GLN A 42 -11.94 -5.87 3.20
N GLY A 43 -12.76 -5.89 2.14
CA GLY A 43 -13.71 -6.95 1.90
C GLY A 43 -12.97 -8.28 1.73
N PHE A 44 -13.60 -9.37 2.17
CA PHE A 44 -13.13 -10.72 1.84
C PHE A 44 -13.16 -10.88 0.32
N GLY A 45 -11.99 -10.94 -0.35
CA GLY A 45 -11.90 -11.08 -1.81
C GLY A 45 -11.13 -9.99 -2.58
N GLU A 46 -10.14 -9.30 -1.99
CA GLU A 46 -9.24 -8.46 -2.78
C GLU A 46 -8.32 -9.32 -3.68
N LEU A 47 -8.71 -9.48 -4.95
CA LEU A 47 -8.04 -10.30 -5.98
C LEU A 47 -6.90 -9.54 -6.67
N ASN A 48 -6.02 -8.91 -5.89
CA ASN A 48 -4.94 -8.11 -6.47
C ASN A 48 -3.77 -8.96 -7.01
N GLY A 49 -3.83 -10.29 -6.89
CA GLY A 49 -2.78 -11.22 -7.33
C GLY A 49 -3.02 -11.81 -8.72
N ASP A 50 -1.94 -12.17 -9.42
CA ASP A 50 -2.03 -12.90 -10.69
C ASP A 50 -2.71 -14.25 -10.51
N LEU A 51 -3.59 -14.59 -11.46
CA LEU A 51 -4.32 -15.85 -11.47
C LEU A 51 -5.15 -16.10 -10.20
N SER A 52 -5.51 -15.03 -9.48
CA SER A 52 -6.33 -15.16 -8.28
C SER A 52 -7.75 -15.64 -8.66
N PRO A 53 -8.20 -16.79 -8.13
CA PRO A 53 -9.51 -17.34 -8.49
C PRO A 53 -10.61 -16.48 -7.89
N ILE A 54 -11.54 -16.03 -8.75
CA ILE A 54 -12.73 -15.29 -8.31
C ILE A 54 -13.64 -16.27 -7.55
N THR A 55 -13.58 -16.22 -6.23
CA THR A 55 -14.52 -16.94 -5.35
C THR A 55 -15.54 -15.92 -4.88
N ILE A 56 -16.72 -15.90 -5.51
CA ILE A 56 -17.83 -15.00 -5.13
C ILE A 56 -18.58 -15.67 -3.96
N PRO A 57 -18.36 -15.19 -2.73
CA PRO A 57 -19.50 -14.60 -2.03
C PRO A 57 -19.24 -13.11 -1.78
N ILE A 58 -20.13 -12.25 -2.27
CA ILE A 58 -20.11 -10.82 -2.00
C ILE A 58 -20.65 -10.65 -0.57
N ASP A 59 -19.75 -10.66 0.41
CA ASP A 59 -20.10 -10.35 1.80
C ASP A 59 -19.83 -8.88 2.08
N TYR A 60 -20.83 -8.20 2.63
CA TYR A 60 -20.71 -6.81 3.08
C TYR A 60 -20.56 -6.82 4.60
N LEU A 61 -19.42 -6.32 5.11
CA LEU A 61 -19.26 -6.06 6.54
C LEU A 61 -19.70 -4.62 6.80
N LEU A 62 -20.80 -4.47 7.54
CA LEU A 62 -21.23 -3.17 8.05
C LEU A 62 -20.53 -2.92 9.38
N ASP A 63 -19.75 -1.86 9.42
CA ASP A 63 -19.18 -1.31 10.64
C ASP A 63 -20.30 -0.59 11.44
N PRO A 64 -20.45 -0.82 12.76
CA PRO A 64 -21.49 -0.18 13.58
C PRO A 64 -21.36 1.35 13.73
N ASP A 65 -20.27 1.95 13.25
CA ASP A 65 -20.02 3.38 13.38
C ASP A 65 -20.73 4.21 12.28
N ILE A 66 -21.57 5.16 12.69
CA ILE A 66 -22.32 6.09 11.80
C ILE A 66 -21.39 7.07 11.07
N SER A 67 -20.27 7.41 11.72
CA SER A 67 -19.33 8.43 11.26
C SER A 67 -17.94 8.03 11.72
N ASP A 68 -17.02 7.97 10.77
CA ASP A 68 -15.61 7.83 11.08
C ASP A 68 -15.04 9.08 11.73
N SER A 69 -14.11 8.89 12.65
CA SER A 69 -13.38 10.00 13.25
C SER A 69 -12.52 10.68 12.19
N ALA A 70 -12.59 12.01 12.11
CA ALA A 70 -11.75 12.78 11.21
C ALA A 70 -10.29 12.66 11.63
N SER A 71 -9.43 12.31 10.67
CA SER A 71 -8.00 12.20 10.94
C SER A 71 -7.36 13.58 11.06
N ILE A 72 -6.83 13.90 12.24
CA ILE A 72 -6.23 15.21 12.54
C ILE A 72 -4.82 15.25 11.95
N LYS A 73 -4.62 16.09 10.93
CA LYS A 73 -3.30 16.33 10.31
C LYS A 73 -2.55 17.44 11.04
N ASN A 74 -1.85 17.12 12.12
CA ASN A 74 -0.90 18.05 12.75
C ASN A 74 0.52 17.70 12.34
N SER A 75 1.19 18.63 11.66
CA SER A 75 2.63 18.60 11.41
C SER A 75 3.32 19.68 12.23
N ILE A 76 4.51 19.36 12.76
CA ILE A 76 5.38 20.27 13.53
C ILE A 76 6.78 20.35 12.87
N VAL A 77 6.91 19.86 11.62
CA VAL A 77 8.16 19.85 10.84
C VAL A 77 7.98 20.70 9.59
#